data_AF-A0A137QBJ1-F1
#
_entry.id   AF-A0A137QBJ1-F1
#
_cell.length_a   1.000
_cell.length_b   1.000
_cell.length_c   1.000
_cell.angle_alpha   90.00
_cell.angle_beta   90.00
_cell.angle_gamma   90.00
#
_symmetry.space_group_name_H-M   'P 1'
#
loop_
_entity.id
_entity.type
_entity.pdbx_description
1 polymer ?
#
loop_
_entity_poly.entity_id
_entity_poly.type
_entity_poly.pdbx_seq_one_letter_code
_entity_poly.pdbx_strand_id
1 'polypeptide(L)'
;MHQKIKKILFPYHETRYGYKDPGLNNVLLKWLHTMQLFLWLYIDEKLPHHGAWTAALEVAAFCQEHGVWFAHQLQQWSFAFIESGDLPYNIYGTWNKSMLDDEDLQNEIMAHLQSLGKYISVSDLQEYINRSDVQAQFGIKKKISL
;
A
#
# COMPACT_ATOMS: atom_id res chain seq x y z
N MET A 1 15.15 11.54 3.69
CA MET A 1 13.76 11.31 3.23
C MET A 1 13.57 11.65 1.74
N HIS A 2 13.77 12.91 1.32
CA HIS A 2 13.53 13.36 -0.07
C HIS A 2 14.18 12.50 -1.16
N GLN A 3 15.47 12.16 -1.02
CA GLN A 3 16.19 11.31 -1.99
C GLN A 3 15.67 9.86 -2.04
N LYS A 4 15.12 9.33 -0.93
CA LYS A 4 14.52 7.99 -0.90
C LYS A 4 13.22 7.98 -1.70
N ILE A 5 12.33 8.95 -1.46
CA ILE A 5 11.07 9.09 -2.22
C ILE A 5 11.34 9.30 -3.70
N LYS A 6 12.35 10.10 -4.06
CA LYS A 6 12.75 10.30 -5.46
C LYS A 6 13.15 9.00 -6.14
N LYS A 7 13.89 8.11 -5.47
CA LYS A 7 14.26 6.79 -6.01
C LYS A 7 13.06 5.86 -6.20
N ILE A 8 12.04 5.97 -5.35
CA ILE A 8 10.81 5.17 -5.44
C ILE A 8 9.93 5.65 -6.61
N LEU A 9 9.78 6.97 -6.75
CA LEU A 9 8.99 7.59 -7.84
C LEU A 9 9.66 7.45 -9.20
N PHE A 10 10.99 7.44 -9.23
CA PHE A 10 11.78 7.47 -10.45
C PHE A 10 12.80 6.33 -10.44
N PRO A 11 12.35 5.06 -10.55
CA PRO A 11 13.24 3.92 -10.55
C PRO A 11 14.14 3.95 -11.80
N TYR A 12 15.37 3.48 -11.61
CA TYR A 12 16.39 3.48 -12.66
C TYR A 12 15.99 2.57 -13.82
N HIS A 13 16.14 3.07 -15.04
CA HIS A 13 15.91 2.31 -16.27
C HIS A 13 17.26 1.80 -16.80
N GLU A 14 17.36 0.50 -17.12
CA GLU A 14 18.62 -0.13 -17.57
C GLU A 14 19.13 0.45 -18.91
N THR A 15 18.21 0.86 -19.78
CA THR A 15 18.49 1.59 -21.01
C THR A 15 18.38 3.09 -20.71
N ARG A 16 19.49 3.83 -20.77
CA ARG A 16 19.74 5.20 -20.27
C ARG A 16 18.69 6.33 -20.45
N TYR A 17 17.54 6.12 -21.08
CA TYR A 17 16.53 7.15 -21.33
C TYR A 17 15.25 6.93 -20.51
N GLY A 18 14.84 7.96 -19.77
CA GLY A 18 13.58 7.98 -19.01
C GLY A 18 13.64 7.23 -17.68
N TYR A 19 12.50 7.20 -17.00
CA TYR A 19 12.28 6.43 -15.77
C TYR A 19 11.35 5.28 -16.06
N LYS A 20 11.58 4.14 -15.41
CA LYS A 20 10.66 3.01 -15.48
C LYS A 20 9.37 3.38 -14.72
N ASP A 21 8.22 2.92 -15.20
CA ASP A 21 6.98 3.00 -14.42
C ASP A 21 7.17 2.19 -13.12
N PRO A 22 7.01 2.81 -11.93
CA PRO A 22 7.17 2.10 -10.67
C PRO A 22 6.08 1.06 -10.41
N GLY A 23 5.01 1.00 -11.21
CA GLY A 23 3.94 0.01 -11.07
C GLY A 23 3.13 0.17 -9.78
N LEU A 24 3.18 1.37 -9.18
CA LEU A 24 2.47 1.70 -7.95
C LEU A 24 1.03 2.12 -8.27
N ASN A 25 0.12 1.87 -7.34
CA ASN A 25 -1.26 2.35 -7.45
C ASN A 25 -1.28 3.88 -7.62
N ASN A 26 -2.10 4.41 -8.54
CA ASN A 26 -2.21 5.85 -8.82
C ASN A 26 -2.46 6.71 -7.57
N VAL A 27 -3.21 6.20 -6.59
CA VAL A 27 -3.47 6.89 -5.31
C VAL A 27 -2.19 7.01 -4.50
N LEU A 28 -1.45 5.91 -4.37
CA LEU A 28 -0.16 5.88 -3.68
C LEU A 28 0.88 6.75 -4.39
N LEU A 29 0.88 6.75 -5.73
CA LEU A 29 1.74 7.61 -6.54
C LEU A 29 1.42 9.09 -6.31
N LYS A 30 0.13 9.47 -6.28
CA LYS A 30 -0.32 10.82 -5.92
C LYS A 30 0.17 11.22 -4.53
N TRP A 31 0.07 10.33 -3.53
CA TRP A 31 0.56 10.60 -2.17
C TRP A 31 2.07 10.81 -2.14
N LEU A 32 2.84 9.94 -2.81
CA LEU A 32 4.30 10.06 -2.86
C LEU A 32 4.77 11.33 -3.56
N HIS A 33 4.12 11.73 -4.65
CA HIS A 33 4.38 13.02 -5.30
C HIS A 33 4.08 14.19 -4.37
N THR A 34 3.00 14.11 -3.60
CA THR A 34 2.65 15.14 -2.62
C THR A 34 3.68 15.22 -1.49
N MET A 35 4.16 14.07 -0.99
CA MET A 35 5.24 14.01 -0.01
C MET A 35 6.54 14.58 -0.56
N GLN A 36 6.86 14.32 -1.84
CA GLN A 36 8.02 14.92 -2.50
C GLN A 36 7.88 16.44 -2.60
N LEU A 37 6.71 16.94 -3.00
CA LEU A 37 6.41 18.37 -3.10
C LEU A 37 6.54 19.05 -1.74
N PHE A 38 5.90 18.50 -0.71
CA PHE A 38 6.02 18.97 0.68
C PHE A 38 7.49 19.07 1.11
N LEU A 39 8.29 18.03 0.89
CA LEU A 39 9.71 18.04 1.28
C LEU A 39 10.50 19.08 0.49
N TRP A 40 10.18 19.30 -0.78
CA TRP A 40 10.84 20.34 -1.58
C TRP A 40 10.50 21.75 -1.04
N LEU A 41 9.22 22.01 -0.73
CA LEU A 41 8.76 23.26 -0.12
C LEU A 41 9.43 23.54 1.25
N TYR A 42 9.70 22.48 2.02
CA TYR A 42 10.31 22.58 3.34
C TYR A 42 11.84 22.77 3.29
N ILE A 43 12.53 22.12 2.35
CA ILE A 43 14.00 22.10 2.25
C ILE A 43 14.56 23.30 1.49
N ASP A 44 13.83 23.84 0.50
CA ASP A 44 14.36 24.93 -0.33
C ASP A 44 14.34 26.27 0.41
N GLU A 45 15.52 26.75 0.80
CA GLU A 45 15.75 28.02 1.49
C GLU A 45 15.17 29.24 0.77
N LYS A 46 14.95 29.16 -0.55
CA LYS A 46 14.42 30.26 -1.34
C LYS A 46 12.91 30.39 -1.24
N LEU A 47 12.23 29.35 -0.75
CA LEU A 47 10.78 29.33 -0.65
C LEU A 47 10.32 29.92 0.68
N PRO A 48 9.18 30.62 0.70
CA PRO A 48 8.64 31.23 1.91
C PRO A 48 8.22 30.21 2.98
N HIS A 49 8.14 28.93 2.60
CA HIS A 49 7.74 27.81 3.48
C HIS A 49 8.94 27.03 4.04
N HIS A 50 10.17 27.49 3.78
CA HIS A 50 11.38 26.89 4.31
C HIS A 50 11.35 26.81 5.84
N GLY A 51 11.64 25.62 6.39
CA GLY A 51 11.62 25.40 7.84
C GLY A 51 10.22 25.44 8.50
N ALA A 52 9.18 25.83 7.76
CA ALA A 52 7.81 25.93 8.26
C ALA A 52 7.00 24.68 7.86
N TRP A 53 7.13 23.62 8.66
CA TRP A 53 6.55 22.31 8.38
C TRP A 53 5.04 22.34 8.09
N THR A 54 4.25 23.00 8.95
CA THR A 54 2.79 23.10 8.80
C THR A 54 2.39 23.85 7.53
N ALA A 55 3.04 24.98 7.25
CA ALA A 55 2.75 25.78 6.05
C ALA A 55 3.12 25.01 4.76
N ALA A 56 4.24 24.29 4.75
CA ALA A 56 4.63 23.46 3.61
C ALA A 56 3.64 22.31 3.36
N LEU A 57 3.10 21.70 4.42
CA LEU A 57 2.06 20.66 4.30
C LEU A 57 0.75 21.21 3.75
N GLU A 58 0.29 22.35 4.25
CA GLU A 58 -0.94 23.01 3.80
C GLU A 58 -0.85 23.40 2.33
N VAL A 59 0.28 23.97 1.90
CA VAL A 59 0.52 24.32 0.50
C VAL A 59 0.59 23.07 -0.38
N ALA A 60 1.26 22.01 0.07
CA ALA A 60 1.31 20.75 -0.67
C ALA A 60 -0.08 20.11 -0.82
N ALA A 61 -0.92 20.18 0.21
CA ALA A 61 -2.31 19.73 0.16
C ALA A 61 -3.16 20.60 -0.78
N PHE A 62 -2.99 21.92 -0.70
CA PHE A 62 -3.66 22.88 -1.58
C PHE A 62 -3.31 22.65 -3.06
N CYS A 63 -2.03 22.39 -3.37
CA CYS A 63 -1.58 22.03 -4.73
C CYS A 63 -2.23 20.75 -5.27
N GLN A 64 -2.82 19.92 -4.41
CA GLN A 64 -3.54 18.70 -4.78
C GLN A 64 -5.06 18.84 -4.71
N GLU A 65 -5.55 20.08 -4.58
CA GLU A 65 -6.97 20.45 -4.43
C GLU A 65 -7.62 19.85 -3.18
N HIS A 66 -6.83 19.60 -2.14
CA HIS A 66 -7.30 19.07 -0.87
C HIS A 66 -7.20 20.09 0.26
N GLY A 67 -8.05 19.92 1.28
CA GLY A 67 -8.08 20.77 2.46
C GLY A 67 -7.19 20.28 3.61
N VAL A 68 -7.38 20.90 4.78
CA VAL A 68 -6.60 20.67 6.02
C VAL A 68 -6.55 19.19 6.44
N TRP A 69 -7.65 18.45 6.24
CA TRP A 69 -7.68 17.01 6.54
C TRP A 69 -6.58 16.22 5.81
N PHE A 70 -6.34 16.54 4.53
CA PHE A 70 -5.31 15.87 3.75
C PHE A 70 -3.91 16.30 4.17
N ALA A 71 -3.73 17.55 4.61
CA ALA A 71 -2.48 18.00 5.21
C ALA A 71 -2.14 17.21 6.49
N HIS A 72 -3.14 16.91 7.33
CA HIS A 72 -2.96 16.04 8.50
C HIS A 72 -2.59 14.59 8.11
N GLN A 73 -3.25 14.03 7.09
CA GLN A 73 -2.89 12.70 6.58
C GLN A 73 -1.46 12.68 6.01
N LEU A 74 -1.10 13.71 5.24
CA LEU A 74 0.23 13.88 4.68
C LEU A 74 1.30 13.99 5.77
N GLN A 75 0.99 14.66 6.89
CA GLN A 75 1.84 14.71 8.08
C GLN A 75 2.07 13.30 8.64
N GLN A 76 0.99 12.54 8.87
CA GLN A 76 1.07 11.18 9.40
C GLN A 76 1.87 10.24 8.50
N TRP A 77 1.62 10.27 7.19
CA TRP A 77 2.38 9.48 6.21
C TRP A 77 3.85 9.87 6.19
N SER A 78 4.14 11.18 6.31
CA SER A 78 5.51 11.67 6.36
C SER A 78 6.24 11.19 7.60
N PHE A 79 5.60 11.24 8.77
CA PHE A 79 6.16 10.70 10.01
C PHE A 79 6.36 9.18 9.95
N ALA A 80 5.35 8.42 9.53
CA ALA A 80 5.44 6.97 9.38
C ALA A 80 6.60 6.56 8.45
N PHE A 81 6.76 7.25 7.31
CA PHE A 81 7.85 6.99 6.38
C PHE A 81 9.23 7.38 6.96
N ILE A 82 9.32 8.36 7.85
CA ILE A 82 10.58 8.71 8.54
C ILE A 82 10.92 7.64 9.58
N GLU A 83 9.92 7.18 10.33
CA GLU A 83 10.08 6.25 11.45
C GLU A 83 10.35 4.82 10.99
N SER A 84 9.50 4.25 10.14
CA SER A 84 9.63 2.86 9.70
C SER A 84 10.30 2.71 8.33
N GLY A 85 10.25 3.75 7.49
CA GLY A 85 10.70 3.67 6.10
C GLY A 85 9.70 3.01 5.15
N ASP A 86 8.53 2.62 5.66
CA ASP A 86 7.48 1.98 4.87
C ASP A 86 6.62 3.00 4.13
N LEU A 87 6.09 2.57 2.99
CA LEU A 87 5.16 3.36 2.19
C LEU A 87 3.81 3.50 2.91
N PRO A 88 3.13 4.67 2.77
CA PRO A 88 1.82 4.85 3.37
C PRO A 88 0.84 3.81 2.83
N TYR A 89 0.19 3.10 3.74
CA TYR A 89 -0.75 2.04 3.40
C TYR A 89 -2.05 2.65 2.88
N ASN A 90 -2.35 2.40 1.60
CA ASN A 90 -3.63 2.82 1.03
C ASN A 90 -4.74 1.86 1.47
N ILE A 91 -5.61 2.33 2.36
CA ILE A 91 -6.83 1.60 2.76
C ILE A 91 -7.94 1.66 1.69
N TYR A 92 -7.89 2.62 0.75
CA TYR A 92 -8.89 2.74 -0.31
C TYR A 92 -8.66 1.67 -1.39
N GLY A 93 -9.62 0.76 -1.52
CA GLY A 93 -9.56 -0.41 -2.43
C GLY A 93 -9.20 -1.72 -1.73
N THR A 94 -8.70 -1.65 -0.50
CA THR A 94 -8.43 -2.81 0.37
C THR A 94 -9.68 -3.28 1.11
N TRP A 95 -10.83 -2.61 0.93
CA TRP A 95 -12.12 -3.04 1.46
C TRP A 95 -12.62 -4.37 0.83
N ASN A 96 -11.91 -4.92 -0.16
CA ASN A 96 -12.01 -6.36 -0.38
C ASN A 96 -11.28 -7.04 0.79
N LYS A 97 -11.97 -7.13 1.94
CA LYS A 97 -11.60 -7.98 3.07
C LYS A 97 -11.11 -9.29 2.45
N SER A 98 -9.84 -9.61 2.66
CA SER A 98 -9.31 -10.85 2.11
C SER A 98 -10.23 -11.96 2.57
N MET A 99 -10.57 -12.95 1.73
CA MET A 99 -11.36 -14.08 2.24
C MET A 99 -10.62 -14.78 3.38
N LEU A 100 -9.29 -14.64 3.43
CA LEU A 100 -8.48 -15.10 4.56
C LEU A 100 -8.68 -14.27 5.82
N ASP A 101 -9.28 -13.08 5.81
CA ASP A 101 -9.65 -12.34 7.02
C ASP A 101 -11.02 -12.76 7.57
N ASP A 102 -11.68 -13.73 6.91
CA ASP A 102 -12.88 -14.37 7.42
C ASP A 102 -12.47 -15.45 8.45
N GLU A 103 -12.72 -15.17 9.73
CA GLU A 103 -12.35 -16.05 10.84
C GLU A 103 -12.97 -17.46 10.69
N ASP A 104 -14.17 -17.56 10.12
CA ASP A 104 -14.83 -18.86 9.92
C ASP A 104 -14.08 -19.67 8.86
N LEU A 105 -13.66 -19.04 7.76
CA LEU A 105 -12.87 -19.70 6.71
C LEU A 105 -11.48 -20.10 7.24
N GLN A 106 -10.82 -19.23 8.01
CA GLN A 106 -9.52 -19.54 8.61
C GLN A 106 -9.62 -20.77 9.51
N ASN A 107 -10.61 -20.80 10.41
CA ASN A 107 -10.80 -21.90 11.34
C ASN A 107 -11.08 -23.22 10.62
N GLU A 108 -11.88 -23.20 9.55
CA GLU A 108 -12.17 -24.38 8.75
C GLU A 108 -10.93 -24.92 8.02
N ILE A 109 -10.18 -24.03 7.35
CA ILE A 109 -8.93 -24.38 6.68
C ILE A 109 -7.94 -24.94 7.70
N MET A 110 -7.78 -24.29 8.87
CA MET A 110 -6.87 -24.75 9.91
C MET A 110 -7.28 -26.12 10.45
N ALA A 111 -8.57 -26.37 10.69
CA ALA A 111 -9.06 -27.67 11.14
C ALA A 111 -8.80 -28.77 10.10
N HIS A 112 -9.01 -28.47 8.81
CA HIS A 112 -8.71 -29.40 7.73
C HIS A 112 -7.21 -29.71 7.63
N LEU A 113 -6.37 -28.68 7.66
CA LEU A 113 -4.92 -28.85 7.60
C LEU A 113 -4.37 -29.59 8.82
N GLN A 114 -4.92 -29.35 10.01
CA GLN A 114 -4.58 -30.11 11.22
C GLN A 114 -4.96 -31.59 11.09
N SER A 115 -6.06 -31.91 10.40
CA SER A 115 -6.49 -33.29 10.17
C SER A 115 -5.56 -34.09 9.24
N LEU A 116 -4.81 -33.41 8.36
CA LEU A 116 -3.88 -34.02 7.40
C LEU A 116 -2.51 -34.36 8.03
N GLY A 117 -2.19 -33.80 9.19
CA GLY A 117 -1.01 -34.14 9.98
C GLY A 117 0.21 -33.24 9.75
N LYS A 118 1.42 -33.78 9.94
CA LYS A 118 2.67 -33.00 10.04
C LYS A 118 3.15 -32.39 8.71
N TYR A 119 2.74 -32.97 7.59
CA TYR A 119 3.17 -32.55 6.25
C TYR A 119 1.99 -31.98 5.49
N ILE A 120 1.96 -30.66 5.37
CA ILE A 120 0.93 -29.92 4.64
C ILE A 120 1.58 -29.37 3.38
N SER A 121 0.97 -29.63 2.23
CA SER A 121 1.35 -29.06 0.96
C SER A 121 0.37 -27.99 0.51
N VAL A 122 0.80 -27.12 -0.41
CA VAL A 122 -0.07 -26.12 -1.05
C VAL A 122 -1.20 -26.82 -1.85
N SER A 123 -0.95 -28.03 -2.34
CA SER A 123 -1.95 -28.84 -3.05
C SER A 123 -3.11 -29.25 -2.14
N ASP A 124 -2.85 -29.57 -0.87
CA ASP A 124 -3.89 -29.94 0.09
C ASP A 124 -4.82 -28.75 0.38
N LEU A 125 -4.24 -27.55 0.50
CA LEU A 125 -5.01 -26.32 0.66
C LEU A 125 -5.85 -26.02 -0.59
N GLN A 126 -5.28 -26.23 -1.80
CA GLN A 126 -6.03 -26.07 -3.05
C GLN A 126 -7.17 -27.07 -3.17
N GLU A 127 -6.96 -28.33 -2.80
CA GLU A 127 -7.99 -29.37 -2.84
C GLU A 127 -9.15 -29.02 -1.91
N TYR A 128 -8.85 -28.50 -0.72
CA TYR A 128 -9.86 -28.03 0.22
C TYR A 128 -10.66 -26.83 -0.29
N ILE A 129 -9.97 -25.79 -0.78
CA ILE A 129 -10.65 -24.58 -1.25
C ILE A 129 -11.41 -24.81 -2.56
N ASN A 130 -10.99 -25.79 -3.37
CA ASN A 130 -11.67 -26.15 -4.62
C ASN A 130 -12.84 -27.12 -4.43
N ARG A 131 -13.10 -27.57 -3.21
CA ARG A 131 -14.22 -28.45 -2.88
C ARG A 131 -15.54 -27.70 -3.01
N SER A 132 -16.51 -28.28 -3.72
CA SER A 132 -17.75 -27.58 -4.12
C SER A 132 -18.63 -27.16 -2.94
N ASP A 133 -18.56 -27.90 -1.84
CA ASP A 133 -19.21 -27.60 -0.56
C ASP A 133 -18.64 -26.33 0.08
N VAL A 134 -17.31 -26.23 0.20
CA VAL A 134 -16.62 -25.06 0.75
C VAL A 134 -16.82 -23.83 -0.14
N GLN A 135 -16.76 -24.01 -1.47
CA GLN A 135 -17.02 -22.90 -2.41
C GLN A 135 -18.45 -22.36 -2.32
N ALA A 136 -19.44 -23.24 -2.13
CA ALA A 136 -20.83 -22.84 -1.96
C ALA A 136 -21.07 -22.14 -0.62
N GLN A 137 -20.43 -22.61 0.46
CA GLN A 137 -20.54 -22.04 1.80
C GLN A 137 -19.96 -20.63 1.90
N PHE A 138 -18.78 -20.40 1.30
CA PHE A 138 -18.09 -19.10 1.37
C PHE A 138 -18.26 -18.23 0.11
N GLY A 139 -19.05 -18.67 -0.87
CA GLY A 139 -19.33 -17.89 -2.08
C GLY A 139 -18.13 -17.73 -3.03
N ILE A 140 -17.19 -18.67 -3.02
CA ILE A 140 -15.98 -18.66 -3.85
C ILE A 140 -16.37 -18.99 -5.30
N LYS A 141 -16.32 -17.98 -6.18
CA LYS A 141 -16.74 -18.12 -7.59
C LYS A 141 -15.65 -18.62 -8.54
N LYS A 142 -14.39 -18.56 -8.13
CA LYS A 142 -13.23 -18.94 -8.96
C LYS A 142 -12.42 -20.00 -8.24
N LYS A 143 -12.08 -21.08 -8.97
CA LYS A 143 -11.12 -22.07 -8.49
C LYS A 143 -9.74 -21.46 -8.38
N ILE A 144 -9.01 -21.83 -7.35
CA ILE A 144 -7.61 -21.43 -7.17
C ILE A 144 -6.75 -22.45 -7.91
N SER A 145 -6.02 -22.00 -8.92
CA SER A 145 -5.02 -22.77 -9.66
C SER A 145 -3.62 -22.22 -9.39
N LEU A 146 -2.62 -23.10 -9.30
CA LEU A 146 -1.21 -22.71 -9.21
C LEU A 146 -0.67 -22.26 -10.57
#